data_AF-A0A2A2J1S9-F1
#
_entry.id   AF-A0A2A2J1S9-F1
#
_cell.length_a   1.000
_cell.length_b   1.000
_cell.length_c   1.000
_cell.angle_alpha   90.00
_cell.angle_beta   90.00
_cell.angle_gamma   90.00
#
_symmetry.space_group_name_H-M   'P 1'
#
loop_
_entity.id
_entity.type
_entity.pdbx_description
1 polymer ?
#
loop_
_entity_poly.entity_id
_entity_poly.type
_entity_poly.pdbx_seq_one_letter_code
_entity_poly.pdbx_strand_id
1 'polypeptide(L)'
;MGFKLQFFVGLLLAVAGYLIFSSHFSKPEPVHVDENAWFGSGQPKKDDETIRPFKISVPDEVLNDLENRLRSARISHDPLEDSNNFYYGFNSKYLKEIREHWLKSYSWKKHEDQLNSFSHFKTQIGGIQVHFIHQKPPSSSYKKTYPLLIVHGWPGNVYEFYKIIPLLTDPKKHGISSEVIVLKYKKLFLYNRIILAL
;
A
#
# COMPACT_ATOMS: atom_id res chain seq x y z
N MET A 1 -59.43 5.64 -8.63
CA MET A 1 -58.95 4.27 -8.30
C MET A 1 -57.55 4.07 -8.91
N GLY A 2 -56.55 4.88 -8.54
CA GLY A 2 -55.26 4.94 -9.26
C GLY A 2 -54.03 4.79 -8.37
N PHE A 3 -53.96 5.53 -7.25
CA PHE A 3 -52.73 5.60 -6.45
C PHE A 3 -52.49 4.38 -5.53
N LYS A 4 -53.54 3.87 -4.87
CA LYS A 4 -53.41 2.71 -3.97
C LYS A 4 -52.98 1.44 -4.71
N LEU A 5 -53.55 1.19 -5.88
CA LEU A 5 -53.21 0.02 -6.70
C LEU A 5 -51.77 0.08 -7.21
N GLN A 6 -51.32 1.26 -7.68
CA GLN A 6 -49.94 1.48 -8.10
C GLN A 6 -48.95 1.27 -6.95
N PHE A 7 -49.29 1.71 -5.73
CA PHE A 7 -48.47 1.48 -4.54
C PHE A 7 -48.36 -0.01 -4.20
N PHE A 8 -49.47 -0.76 -4.22
CA PHE A 8 -49.45 -2.20 -3.97
C PHE A 8 -48.65 -2.98 -5.01
N VAL A 9 -48.79 -2.64 -6.29
CA VAL A 9 -48.01 -3.26 -7.38
C VAL A 9 -46.52 -2.94 -7.23
N GLY A 10 -46.17 -1.69 -6.92
CA GLY A 10 -44.78 -1.29 -6.66
C GLY A 10 -44.17 -2.03 -5.47
N LEU A 11 -44.91 -2.19 -4.37
CA LEU A 11 -44.46 -2.94 -3.21
C LEU A 11 -44.25 -4.43 -3.53
N LEU A 12 -45.17 -5.05 -4.28
CA LEU A 12 -45.04 -6.43 -4.72
C LEU A 12 -43.81 -6.64 -5.61
N LEU A 13 -43.55 -5.74 -6.56
CA LEU A 13 -42.37 -5.80 -7.40
C LEU A 13 -41.08 -5.61 -6.60
N ALA A 14 -41.07 -4.71 -5.61
CA ALA A 14 -39.92 -4.51 -4.73
C ALA A 14 -39.63 -5.75 -3.86
N VAL A 15 -40.68 -6.37 -3.29
CA VAL A 15 -40.55 -7.60 -2.49
C VAL A 15 -40.10 -8.76 -3.38
N ALA A 16 -40.73 -8.95 -4.54
CA ALA A 16 -40.32 -9.99 -5.49
C ALA A 16 -38.88 -9.78 -5.97
N GLY A 17 -38.51 -8.54 -6.28
CA GLY A 17 -37.14 -8.16 -6.65
C GLY A 17 -36.15 -8.46 -5.53
N TYR A 18 -36.48 -8.15 -4.27
CA TYR A 18 -35.65 -8.48 -3.11
C TYR A 18 -35.50 -10.00 -2.89
N LEU A 19 -36.58 -10.78 -3.07
CA LEU A 19 -36.54 -12.24 -2.95
C LEU A 19 -35.72 -12.89 -4.08
N ILE A 20 -35.86 -12.40 -5.31
CA ILE A 20 -35.04 -12.86 -6.45
C ILE A 20 -33.57 -12.48 -6.22
N PHE A 21 -33.30 -11.24 -5.81
CA PHE A 21 -31.94 -10.78 -5.49
C PHE A 21 -31.33 -11.63 -4.38
N SER A 22 -32.02 -11.81 -3.26
CA SER A 22 -31.49 -12.58 -2.12
C SER A 22 -31.34 -14.09 -2.41
N SER A 23 -32.11 -14.65 -3.34
CA SER A 23 -31.97 -16.06 -3.74
C SER A 23 -30.89 -16.30 -4.78
N HIS A 24 -30.67 -15.36 -5.71
CA HIS A 24 -29.69 -15.50 -6.79
C HIS A 24 -28.31 -14.93 -6.43
N PHE A 25 -28.25 -13.93 -5.55
CA PHE A 25 -27.00 -13.46 -4.98
C PHE A 25 -26.71 -14.27 -3.72
N SER A 26 -26.11 -15.45 -3.91
CA SER A 26 -25.52 -16.20 -2.81
C SER A 26 -24.57 -15.28 -2.05
N LYS A 27 -24.67 -15.27 -0.71
CA LYS A 27 -23.62 -14.66 0.11
C LYS A 27 -22.30 -15.32 -0.31
N PRO A 28 -21.24 -14.54 -0.59
CA PRO A 28 -19.96 -15.14 -0.93
C PRO A 28 -19.58 -16.12 0.18
N GLU A 29 -19.06 -17.28 -0.22
CA GLU A 29 -18.54 -18.24 0.75
C GLU A 29 -17.54 -17.53 1.67
N PRO A 30 -17.61 -17.73 3.00
CA PRO A 30 -16.65 -17.13 3.89
C PRO A 30 -15.24 -17.51 3.44
N VAL A 31 -14.34 -16.52 3.37
CA VAL A 31 -12.94 -16.79 3.05
C VAL A 31 -12.37 -17.69 4.15
N HIS A 32 -12.05 -18.93 3.79
CA HIS A 32 -11.32 -19.84 4.65
C HIS A 32 -9.85 -19.42 4.67
N VAL A 33 -9.43 -18.76 5.74
CA VAL A 33 -8.03 -18.43 5.98
C VAL A 33 -7.42 -19.57 6.78
N ASP A 34 -6.48 -20.29 6.17
CA ASP A 34 -5.66 -21.24 6.91
C ASP A 34 -4.71 -20.47 7.83
N GLU A 35 -4.96 -20.55 9.13
CA GLU A 35 -4.17 -19.87 10.16
C GLU A 35 -2.72 -20.36 10.24
N ASN A 36 -2.44 -21.56 9.71
CA ASN A 36 -1.10 -22.16 9.69
C ASN A 36 -0.52 -22.21 8.28
N ALA A 37 -1.08 -21.43 7.35
CA ALA A 37 -0.60 -21.37 5.98
C ALA A 37 0.90 -21.01 5.94
N TRP A 38 1.66 -21.82 5.20
CA TRP A 38 3.08 -21.64 5.02
C TRP A 38 3.40 -21.22 3.60
N PHE A 39 4.04 -20.07 3.47
CA PHE A 39 4.43 -19.44 2.20
C PHE A 39 5.95 -19.31 2.07
N GLY A 40 6.70 -19.70 3.11
CA GLY A 40 8.15 -19.71 3.11
C GLY A 40 8.75 -20.85 2.28
N SER A 41 10.05 -20.77 2.02
CA SER A 41 10.77 -21.86 1.33
C SER A 41 10.98 -23.06 2.26
N GLY A 42 10.77 -24.28 1.73
CA GLY A 42 11.02 -25.52 2.45
C GLY A 42 9.86 -25.97 3.33
N GLN A 43 10.13 -26.90 4.24
CA GLN A 43 9.11 -27.45 5.14
C GLN A 43 8.60 -26.39 6.13
N PRO A 44 7.30 -26.41 6.49
CA PRO A 44 6.74 -25.52 7.48
C PRO A 44 7.51 -25.56 8.80
N LYS A 45 7.81 -24.38 9.32
CA LYS A 45 8.48 -24.19 10.62
C LYS A 45 7.71 -23.17 11.43
N LYS A 46 7.99 -23.12 12.73
CA LYS A 46 7.47 -22.05 13.57
C LYS A 46 8.14 -20.72 13.21
N ASP A 47 7.34 -19.68 13.03
CA ASP A 47 7.84 -18.33 12.77
C ASP A 47 8.59 -17.75 13.98
N ASP A 48 9.63 -16.97 13.70
CA ASP A 48 10.18 -15.99 14.65
C ASP A 48 9.31 -14.73 14.65
N GLU A 49 8.34 -14.70 15.56
CA GLU A 49 7.41 -13.57 15.77
C GLU A 49 8.07 -12.33 16.41
N THR A 50 9.40 -12.34 16.61
CA THR A 50 10.12 -11.18 17.17
C THR A 50 10.10 -10.01 16.20
N ILE A 51 9.56 -8.87 16.65
CA ILE A 51 9.58 -7.62 15.89
C ILE A 51 10.97 -6.97 16.00
N ARG A 52 11.70 -6.92 14.89
CA ARG A 52 13.08 -6.39 14.83
C ARG A 52 13.11 -5.05 14.11
N PRO A 53 13.82 -4.03 14.63
CA PRO A 53 14.06 -2.79 13.88
C PRO A 53 14.75 -3.08 12.55
N PHE A 54 14.38 -2.31 11.52
CA PHE A 54 14.98 -2.39 10.20
C PHE A 54 15.43 -1.00 9.75
N LYS A 55 16.55 -0.96 9.03
CA LYS A 55 17.05 0.25 8.37
C LYS A 55 17.30 -0.08 6.90
N ILE A 56 16.78 0.75 6.02
CA ILE A 56 17.05 0.63 4.58
C ILE A 56 18.49 1.08 4.36
N SER A 57 19.28 0.21 3.75
CA SER A 57 20.67 0.50 3.39
C SER A 57 20.98 -0.24 2.11
N VAL A 58 21.06 0.52 1.02
CA VAL A 58 21.44 0.01 -0.30
C VAL A 58 22.96 0.23 -0.47
N PRO A 59 23.73 -0.84 -0.69
CA PRO A 59 25.16 -0.75 -0.96
C PRO A 59 25.47 0.09 -2.21
N ASP A 60 26.59 0.82 -2.19
CA ASP A 60 26.99 1.65 -3.32
C ASP A 60 27.26 0.83 -4.60
N GLU A 61 27.65 -0.44 -4.48
CA GLU A 61 27.78 -1.37 -5.60
C GLU A 61 26.47 -1.54 -6.39
N VAL A 62 25.32 -1.56 -5.73
CA VAL A 62 24.00 -1.66 -6.38
C VAL A 62 23.68 -0.37 -7.12
N LEU A 63 24.05 0.77 -6.55
CA LEU A 63 23.85 2.10 -7.18
C LEU A 63 24.76 2.28 -8.39
N ASN A 64 26.00 1.81 -8.30
CA ASN A 64 26.95 1.82 -9.42
C ASN A 64 26.49 0.89 -10.55
N ASP A 65 25.99 -0.31 -10.22
CA ASP A 65 25.42 -1.23 -11.21
C ASP A 65 24.21 -0.60 -11.92
N LEU A 66 23.30 0.03 -11.17
CA LEU A 66 22.17 0.78 -11.73
C LEU A 66 22.64 1.88 -12.69
N GLU A 67 23.62 2.70 -12.30
CA GLU A 67 24.15 3.75 -13.16
C GLU A 67 24.74 3.18 -14.45
N ASN A 68 25.53 2.11 -14.36
CA ASN A 68 26.12 1.43 -15.52
C ASN A 68 25.05 0.89 -16.48
N ARG A 69 23.97 0.31 -15.94
CA ARG A 69 22.83 -0.17 -16.74
C ARG A 69 22.10 0.98 -17.43
N LEU A 70 21.87 2.09 -16.73
CA LEU A 70 21.25 3.27 -17.30
C LEU A 70 22.09 3.87 -18.43
N ARG A 71 23.42 3.95 -18.28
CA ARG A 71 24.35 4.41 -19.33
C ARG A 71 24.35 3.49 -20.55
N SER A 72 24.25 2.18 -20.32
CA SER A 72 24.28 1.17 -21.38
C SER A 72 22.93 0.94 -22.06
N ALA A 73 21.84 1.47 -21.49
CA ALA A 73 20.49 1.27 -21.97
C ALA A 73 20.29 1.91 -23.36
N ARG A 74 19.92 1.07 -24.33
CA ARG A 74 19.61 1.49 -25.70
C ARG A 74 18.13 1.87 -25.80
N ILE A 75 17.86 3.08 -26.30
CA ILE A 75 16.50 3.53 -26.66
C ILE A 75 16.49 3.62 -28.18
N SER A 76 16.02 2.57 -28.85
CA SER A 76 16.23 2.34 -30.28
C SER A 76 15.12 2.83 -31.19
N HIS A 77 13.99 3.28 -30.64
CA HIS A 77 12.86 3.77 -31.42
C HIS A 77 12.60 5.25 -31.12
N ASP A 78 12.27 5.99 -32.15
CA ASP A 78 11.69 7.32 -32.02
C ASP A 78 10.15 7.20 -31.96
N PRO A 79 9.44 8.17 -31.35
CA PRO A 79 7.99 8.16 -31.37
C PRO A 79 7.49 8.41 -32.80
N LEU A 80 6.23 8.05 -33.06
CA LEU A 80 5.57 8.37 -34.32
C LEU A 80 5.58 9.89 -34.58
N GLU A 81 5.59 10.26 -35.87
CA GLU A 81 5.51 11.67 -36.30
C GLU A 81 4.29 12.36 -35.67
N ASP A 82 4.48 13.61 -35.22
CA ASP A 82 3.48 14.42 -34.51
C ASP A 82 2.88 13.81 -33.23
N SER A 83 3.45 12.72 -32.71
CA SER A 83 3.03 12.08 -31.46
C SER A 83 3.94 12.43 -30.28
N ASN A 84 3.59 13.50 -29.56
CA ASN A 84 4.25 13.88 -28.30
C ASN A 84 3.48 13.40 -27.05
N ASN A 85 2.47 12.54 -27.23
CA ASN A 85 1.63 12.02 -26.14
C ASN A 85 1.99 10.55 -25.81
N PHE A 86 1.17 9.92 -24.96
CA PHE A 86 1.36 8.57 -24.43
C PHE A 86 0.33 7.55 -24.97
N TYR A 87 -0.41 7.87 -26.05
CA TYR A 87 -1.47 6.99 -26.57
C TYR A 87 -0.95 5.61 -26.99
N TYR A 88 0.30 5.52 -27.45
CA TYR A 88 0.94 4.29 -27.90
C TYR A 88 1.89 3.70 -26.85
N GLY A 89 1.66 4.02 -25.58
CA GLY A 89 2.54 3.65 -24.47
C GLY A 89 3.58 4.72 -24.17
N PHE A 90 4.69 4.31 -23.55
CA PHE A 90 5.66 5.26 -23.03
C PHE A 90 6.42 5.99 -24.15
N ASN A 91 6.38 7.31 -24.15
CA ASN A 91 7.03 8.13 -25.18
C ASN A 91 8.56 8.05 -25.04
N SER A 92 9.28 7.67 -26.10
CA SER A 92 10.73 7.47 -26.03
C SER A 92 11.53 8.76 -25.87
N LYS A 93 11.00 9.93 -26.27
CA LYS A 93 11.63 11.22 -25.96
C LYS A 93 11.59 11.48 -24.45
N TYR A 94 10.43 11.25 -23.82
CA TYR A 94 10.30 11.39 -22.37
C TYR A 94 11.12 10.34 -21.60
N LEU A 95 11.24 9.11 -22.12
CA LEU A 95 12.12 8.10 -21.53
C LEU A 95 13.59 8.53 -21.53
N LYS A 96 14.06 9.17 -22.61
CA LYS A 96 15.40 9.77 -22.68
C LYS A 96 15.56 10.82 -21.58
N GLU A 97 14.58 11.71 -21.38
CA GLU A 97 14.60 12.73 -20.31
C GLU A 97 14.67 12.10 -18.90
N ILE A 98 13.87 11.07 -18.62
CA ILE A 98 13.92 10.34 -17.34
C ILE A 98 15.29 9.71 -17.13
N ARG A 99 15.85 9.05 -18.15
CA ARG A 99 17.19 8.45 -18.06
C ARG A 99 18.24 9.51 -17.74
N GLU A 100 18.19 10.66 -18.40
CA GLU A 100 19.10 11.78 -18.12
C GLU A 100 18.93 12.32 -16.70
N HIS A 101 17.70 12.46 -16.22
CA HIS A 101 17.44 12.87 -14.83
C HIS A 101 18.04 11.88 -13.82
N TRP A 102 17.85 10.57 -14.04
CA TRP A 102 18.42 9.54 -13.18
C TRP A 102 19.95 9.58 -13.15
N LEU A 103 20.59 9.79 -14.30
CA LEU A 103 22.06 9.84 -14.40
C LEU A 103 22.68 11.12 -13.82
N LYS A 104 21.97 12.26 -13.87
CA LYS A 104 22.57 13.58 -13.60
C LYS A 104 22.09 14.24 -12.31
N SER A 105 20.88 13.92 -11.86
CA SER A 105 20.21 14.72 -10.82
C SER A 105 19.55 13.88 -9.74
N TYR A 106 19.22 12.62 -10.02
CA TYR A 106 18.63 11.74 -9.03
C TYR A 106 19.65 11.32 -7.96
N SER A 107 19.26 11.40 -6.69
CA SER A 107 20.08 10.93 -5.56
C SER A 107 19.28 9.91 -4.76
N TRP A 108 19.72 8.65 -4.81
CA TRP A 108 19.14 7.58 -3.98
C TRP A 108 19.33 7.87 -2.49
N LYS A 109 20.52 8.35 -2.09
CA LYS A 109 20.83 8.60 -0.67
C LYS A 109 19.86 9.61 -0.03
N LYS A 110 19.44 10.65 -0.75
CA LYS A 110 18.39 11.57 -0.28
C LYS A 110 17.06 10.85 0.02
N HIS A 111 16.67 9.89 -0.83
CA HIS A 111 15.44 9.13 -0.66
C HIS A 111 15.57 8.06 0.43
N GLU A 112 16.75 7.43 0.54
CA GLU A 112 17.11 6.50 1.62
C GLU A 112 17.01 7.18 2.99
N ASP A 113 17.54 8.40 3.13
CA ASP A 113 17.43 9.19 4.36
C ASP A 113 15.97 9.55 4.67
N GLN A 114 15.20 9.94 3.66
CA GLN A 114 13.78 10.25 3.84
C GLN A 114 12.97 9.03 4.25
N LEU A 115 13.22 7.87 3.65
CA LEU A 115 12.60 6.61 4.04
C LEU A 115 12.95 6.27 5.49
N ASN A 116 14.25 6.28 5.83
CA ASN A 116 14.75 5.99 7.17
C ASN A 116 14.36 7.03 8.24
N SER A 117 13.70 8.14 7.87
CA SER A 117 13.06 9.04 8.83
C SER A 117 11.86 8.41 9.55
N PHE A 118 11.34 7.29 9.01
CA PHE A 118 10.29 6.49 9.64
C PHE A 118 10.83 5.29 10.40
N SER A 119 10.07 4.83 11.41
CA SER A 119 10.42 3.61 12.16
C SER A 119 10.02 2.36 11.37
N HIS A 120 10.99 1.69 10.76
CA HIS A 120 10.77 0.43 10.05
C HIS A 120 11.07 -0.80 10.91
N PHE A 121 10.35 -1.89 10.63
CA PHE A 121 10.50 -3.15 11.34
C PHE A 121 10.37 -4.34 10.38
N LYS A 122 10.82 -5.51 10.84
CA LYS A 122 10.60 -6.82 10.22
C LYS A 122 10.16 -7.86 11.25
N THR A 123 9.34 -8.82 10.83
CA THR A 123 8.91 -10.00 11.60
C THR A 123 8.60 -11.16 10.64
N GLN A 124 8.52 -12.40 11.13
CA GLN A 124 8.03 -13.53 10.33
C GLN A 124 6.52 -13.71 10.47
N ILE A 125 5.86 -13.98 9.35
CA ILE A 125 4.45 -14.40 9.27
C ILE A 125 4.31 -15.42 8.13
N GLY A 126 3.83 -16.62 8.42
CA GLY A 126 3.63 -17.69 7.44
C GLY A 126 4.91 -18.10 6.72
N GLY A 127 6.07 -18.06 7.38
CA GLY A 127 7.37 -18.37 6.79
C GLY A 127 7.99 -17.27 5.93
N ILE A 128 7.38 -16.09 5.84
CA ILE A 128 7.89 -14.94 5.05
C ILE A 128 8.34 -13.82 5.99
N GLN A 129 9.43 -13.14 5.61
CA GLN A 129 9.86 -11.90 6.27
C GLN A 129 8.99 -10.74 5.81
N VAL A 130 8.19 -10.20 6.73
CA VAL A 130 7.29 -9.08 6.48
C VAL A 130 7.94 -7.77 6.94
N HIS A 131 8.07 -6.81 6.04
CA HIS A 131 8.50 -5.43 6.35
C HIS A 131 7.29 -4.53 6.59
N PHE A 132 7.42 -3.59 7.54
CA PHE A 132 6.39 -2.58 7.77
C PHE A 132 6.97 -1.30 8.39
N ILE A 133 6.23 -0.20 8.24
CA ILE A 133 6.44 1.04 8.98
C ILE A 133 5.45 1.09 10.14
N HIS A 134 5.92 1.43 11.34
CA HIS A 134 5.04 1.69 12.48
C HIS A 134 5.41 3.00 13.15
N GLN A 135 4.60 4.02 12.89
CA GLN A 135 4.72 5.32 13.54
C GLN A 135 3.67 5.49 14.63
N LYS A 136 4.10 6.12 15.72
CA LYS A 136 3.26 6.44 16.88
C LYS A 136 3.23 7.96 17.03
N PRO A 137 2.09 8.54 17.44
CA PRO A 137 2.03 9.95 17.77
C PRO A 137 3.00 10.28 18.90
N PRO A 138 3.47 11.54 18.98
CA PRO A 138 4.24 12.01 20.12
C PRO A 138 3.52 11.66 21.43
N SER A 139 4.26 11.05 22.36
CA SER A 139 3.70 10.69 23.67
C SER A 139 3.22 11.95 24.37
N SER A 140 2.01 11.90 24.95
CA SER A 140 1.29 13.01 25.63
C SER A 140 0.51 14.02 24.76
N SER A 141 0.68 14.08 23.44
CA SER A 141 0.00 15.10 22.61
C SER A 141 -1.50 14.84 22.37
N TYR A 142 -1.96 13.60 22.63
CA TYR A 142 -3.30 13.13 22.26
C TYR A 142 -3.91 12.21 23.32
N LYS A 143 -5.17 12.48 23.69
CA LYS A 143 -5.92 11.72 24.71
C LYS A 143 -6.28 10.30 24.25
N LYS A 144 -6.51 10.11 22.95
CA LYS A 144 -6.90 8.84 22.35
C LYS A 144 -6.17 8.63 21.02
N THR A 145 -5.73 7.39 20.80
CA THR A 145 -5.01 6.96 19.59
C THR A 145 -5.66 5.69 19.05
N TYR A 146 -5.96 5.63 17.75
CA TYR A 146 -6.55 4.45 17.10
C TYR A 146 -5.57 3.78 16.15
N PRO A 147 -5.48 2.44 16.06
CA PRO A 147 -4.71 1.81 15.00
C PRO A 147 -5.34 2.04 13.62
N LEU A 148 -4.51 2.20 12.60
CA LEU A 148 -4.89 2.13 11.19
C LEU A 148 -3.86 1.32 10.46
N LEU A 149 -4.35 0.42 9.64
CA LEU A 149 -3.54 -0.27 8.66
C LEU A 149 -3.72 0.46 7.34
N ILE A 150 -2.60 0.83 6.73
CA ILE A 150 -2.56 1.40 5.38
C ILE A 150 -1.82 0.40 4.51
N VAL A 151 -2.43 0.03 3.39
CA VAL A 151 -1.93 -0.96 2.44
C VAL A 151 -1.77 -0.28 1.10
N HIS A 152 -0.63 -0.46 0.44
CA HIS A 152 -0.42 0.06 -0.91
C HIS A 152 -0.91 -0.94 -1.97
N GLY A 153 -1.03 -0.47 -3.21
CA GLY A 153 -1.36 -1.30 -4.36
C GLY A 153 -0.14 -1.65 -5.22
N TRP A 154 -0.42 -2.24 -6.37
CA TRP A 154 0.55 -2.36 -7.46
C TRP A 154 0.30 -1.22 -8.48
N PRO A 155 1.34 -0.59 -9.06
CA PRO A 155 2.79 -0.83 -8.93
C PRO A 155 3.46 -0.01 -7.80
N GLY A 156 2.71 0.33 -6.76
CA GLY A 156 3.15 1.16 -5.65
C GLY A 156 4.00 0.43 -4.60
N ASN A 157 4.38 1.17 -3.56
CA ASN A 157 5.06 0.68 -2.36
C ASN A 157 4.85 1.65 -1.18
N VAL A 158 5.37 1.33 0.01
CA VAL A 158 5.26 2.16 1.22
C VAL A 158 5.66 3.63 1.06
N TYR A 159 6.51 3.95 0.07
CA TYR A 159 6.90 5.32 -0.22
C TYR A 159 5.71 6.19 -0.60
N GLU A 160 4.61 5.65 -1.13
CA GLU A 160 3.39 6.42 -1.44
C GLU A 160 2.85 7.19 -0.23
N PHE A 161 3.11 6.70 0.98
CA PHE A 161 2.59 7.26 2.23
C PHE A 161 3.52 8.26 2.92
N TYR A 162 4.72 8.55 2.38
CA TYR A 162 5.71 9.37 3.09
C TYR A 162 5.17 10.76 3.50
N LYS A 163 4.30 11.36 2.69
CA LYS A 163 3.69 12.67 2.99
C LYS A 163 2.53 12.57 3.97
N ILE A 164 1.78 11.47 3.97
CA ILE A 164 0.56 11.34 4.78
C ILE A 164 0.85 10.82 6.18
N ILE A 165 1.90 10.02 6.36
CA ILE A 165 2.30 9.49 7.67
C ILE A 165 2.46 10.61 8.72
N PRO A 166 3.22 11.71 8.47
CA PRO A 166 3.33 12.82 9.42
C PRO A 166 1.98 13.50 9.72
N LEU A 167 1.12 13.65 8.71
CA LEU A 167 -0.21 14.28 8.85
C LEU A 167 -1.17 13.44 9.70
N LEU A 168 -1.05 12.11 9.66
CA LEU A 168 -1.86 11.20 10.46
C LEU A 168 -1.30 11.01 11.87
N THR A 169 0.02 11.05 11.99
CA THR A 169 0.73 10.79 13.26
C THR A 169 0.80 12.03 14.15
N ASP A 170 0.93 13.24 13.58
CA ASP A 170 0.94 14.50 14.32
C ASP A 170 0.20 15.66 13.61
N PRO A 171 -1.11 15.52 13.30
CA PRO A 171 -1.95 16.52 12.64
C PRO A 171 -1.87 17.91 13.25
N LYS A 172 -1.76 18.07 14.58
CA LYS A 172 -1.68 19.41 15.21
C LYS A 172 -0.44 20.18 14.77
N LYS A 173 0.70 19.52 14.63
CA LYS A 173 1.95 20.12 14.11
C LYS A 173 1.80 20.59 12.66
N HIS A 174 0.83 20.04 11.95
CA HIS A 174 0.50 20.36 10.56
C HIS A 174 -0.76 21.22 10.40
N GLY A 175 -1.25 21.86 11.48
CA GLY A 175 -2.39 22.77 11.44
C GLY A 175 -3.76 22.10 11.27
N ILE A 176 -3.83 20.77 11.42
CA ILE A 176 -5.07 20.01 11.28
C ILE A 176 -5.72 19.87 12.67
N SER A 177 -6.88 20.50 12.85
CA SER A 177 -7.70 20.36 14.05
C SER A 177 -8.45 19.03 14.04
N SER A 178 -7.77 17.95 14.43
CA SER A 178 -8.40 16.65 14.66
C SER A 178 -8.29 16.24 16.13
N GLU A 179 -9.41 15.83 16.72
CA GLU A 179 -9.44 15.23 18.07
C GLU A 179 -9.11 13.74 18.06
N VAL A 180 -9.11 13.13 16.86
CA VAL A 180 -8.93 11.71 16.63
C VAL A 180 -7.64 11.50 15.88
N ILE A 181 -6.61 11.07 16.61
CA ILE A 181 -5.42 10.55 15.99
C ILE A 181 -5.51 9.08 15.81
N VAL A 182 -5.03 8.70 14.65
CA VAL A 182 -4.83 7.34 14.26
C VAL A 182 -3.33 7.09 14.36
N LEU A 183 -2.90 6.26 15.31
CA LEU A 183 -1.95 5.15 15.12
C LEU A 183 -1.35 4.72 16.47
N LYS A 184 -1.88 3.63 17.05
CA LYS A 184 -1.16 2.81 18.04
C LYS A 184 -1.49 1.35 17.79
N TYR A 185 -0.50 0.58 17.36
CA TYR A 185 -0.57 -0.87 17.46
C TYR A 185 -0.35 -1.30 18.91
N LYS A 186 -1.39 -1.88 19.52
CA LYS A 186 -1.27 -2.67 20.75
C LYS A 186 -1.67 -4.08 20.37
N LYS A 187 -0.66 -4.94 20.16
CA LYS A 187 -0.76 -6.38 19.93
C LYS A 187 -1.54 -6.70 18.64
N LEU A 188 -0.81 -6.87 17.54
CA LEU A 188 -1.40 -7.41 16.33
C LEU A 188 -1.74 -8.88 16.57
N PHE A 189 -3.00 -9.09 16.88
CA PHE A 189 -3.84 -10.20 16.47
C PHE A 189 -3.11 -11.32 15.71
N LEU A 190 -2.72 -12.35 16.47
CA LEU A 190 -2.57 -13.74 16.01
C LEU A 190 -3.92 -14.41 15.68
N TYR A 191 -5.03 -13.67 15.73
CA TYR A 191 -6.36 -14.19 15.45
C TYR A 191 -7.19 -13.14 14.71
N ASN A 192 -7.56 -13.47 13.47
CA ASN A 192 -8.52 -12.77 12.60
C ASN A 192 -8.14 -11.38 12.03
N ARG A 193 -7.91 -11.42 10.70
CA ARG A 193 -8.09 -10.38 9.66
C ARG A 193 -6.83 -9.62 9.19
N ILE A 194 -6.39 -10.04 8.00
CA ILE A 194 -5.74 -9.34 6.88
C ILE A 194 -4.79 -8.20 7.29
N ILE A 195 -3.50 -8.53 7.32
CA ILE A 195 -2.43 -7.58 7.01
C ILE A 195 -1.90 -7.98 5.65
N LEU A 196 -1.90 -7.05 4.70
CA LEU A 196 -1.02 -7.16 3.54
C LEU A 196 -0.01 -6.03 3.64
N ALA A 197 1.22 -6.47 3.85
CA ALA A 197 2.45 -5.74 3.73
C ALA A 197 3.02 -5.99 2.35
N LEU A 198 3.65 -4.96 1.79
CA LEU A 198 4.79 -5.03 0.90
C LEU A 198 5.67 -3.81 1.22
#